data_AF-A0A8J8BJ23-F1
#
_entry.id   AF-A0A8J8BJ23-F1
#
_cell.length_a   1.000
_cell.length_b   1.000
_cell.length_c   1.000
_cell.angle_alpha   90.00
_cell.angle_beta   90.00
_cell.angle_gamma   90.00
#
_symmetry.space_group_name_H-M   'P 1'
#
loop_
_entity.id
_entity.type
_entity.pdbx_description
1 polymer ?
#
loop_
_entity_poly.entity_id
_entity_poly.type
_entity_poly.pdbx_seq_one_letter_code
_entity_poly.pdbx_strand_id
1 'polypeptide(L)'
;GTQNQAQDIRQSTFVLEAEELIARFNDLDVQFLCTLSRDKATHNTQQLTQTFSELISEPHLQDLVQAVDHVLTEPEADLDSIFNIIDSARFDHDPLALSTEISVDESDQPLGEVPDVQNVMPLSHAEEHTSGKAVRDLVLSVCLTHFLEERRENTHGHVKQIRDILSFISQRQAEFLLVADPLLSIVADQGFAIIERGRASRALINNFNIEQVLIYTALNSDFSESEKQYVFSWLTAYQKVYRRFESILYDQKAEKVTAANKWFNTTLTELRKKSQAPCDMFGISGFLQQFVQAVDKNTLETALDLGRAMVLTTNNEEIIRGMHDIFHSASGGRYDFELIKEAYRFIFEIMQDYRMICIQKKKVQSQIKERFAQISHQRREMEKVMSRESEKGLSTPVLGHRQEYTLLEETRINLENNGLLHLFDLWPLPRISQLLFNQVCQLKNMIPKDIEYTLGFLLYIEKFLEFLMRLDRLGIKVVQHETLNTLLTNAYQIHTLHLLKEGMYLGSTGYWRTPNQRPPSVICITNPGALGNCLNLPLRHINFRVFLGTGQFYESPFILDSTERYGTMDELGGPEQLFMRPGLFLLDIPREIEEHFRKVQTKQLKTPHFENLVQMRVRKG
;
A
#
# COMPACT_ATOMS: atom_id res chain seq x y z
N GLY A 1 -22.78 -28.92 -28.96
CA GLY A 1 -21.67 -28.84 -28.01
C GLY A 1 -21.45 -27.40 -27.61
N THR A 2 -20.91 -26.59 -28.52
CA THR A 2 -20.48 -25.20 -28.30
C THR A 2 -21.59 -24.20 -27.92
N GLN A 3 -22.83 -24.35 -28.42
CA GLN A 3 -23.94 -23.45 -28.05
C GLN A 3 -24.44 -23.61 -26.61
N ASN A 4 -24.50 -24.84 -26.07
CA ASN A 4 -24.87 -25.06 -24.67
C ASN A 4 -23.75 -24.59 -23.73
N GLN A 5 -22.48 -24.77 -24.11
CA GLN A 5 -21.32 -24.33 -23.31
C GLN A 5 -21.20 -22.81 -23.22
N ALA A 6 -21.44 -22.07 -24.32
CA ALA A 6 -21.47 -20.61 -24.30
C ALA A 6 -22.63 -20.05 -23.44
N GLN A 7 -23.73 -20.80 -23.33
CA GLN A 7 -24.88 -20.44 -22.50
C GLN A 7 -24.62 -20.70 -21.00
N ASP A 8 -23.90 -21.78 -20.67
CA ASP A 8 -23.46 -22.08 -19.30
C ASP A 8 -22.40 -21.05 -18.80
N ILE A 9 -21.48 -20.60 -19.66
CA ILE A 9 -20.49 -19.57 -19.31
C ILE A 9 -21.14 -18.22 -19.03
N ARG A 10 -22.19 -17.84 -19.77
CA ARG A 10 -22.94 -16.61 -19.50
C ARG A 10 -23.74 -16.65 -18.20
N GLN A 11 -23.85 -17.82 -17.55
CA GLN A 11 -24.46 -17.99 -16.24
C GLN A 11 -23.43 -18.10 -15.11
N SER A 12 -22.13 -18.02 -15.42
CA SER A 12 -21.05 -17.97 -14.44
C SER A 12 -21.19 -16.74 -13.53
N THR A 13 -20.92 -16.93 -12.23
CA THR A 13 -20.89 -15.83 -11.25
C THR A 13 -19.86 -14.78 -11.65
N PHE A 14 -18.65 -15.21 -12.03
CA PHE A 14 -17.61 -14.30 -12.52
C PHE A 14 -18.07 -13.47 -13.73
N VAL A 15 -18.73 -14.08 -14.71
CA VAL A 15 -19.17 -13.37 -15.92
C VAL A 15 -20.25 -12.35 -15.60
N LEU A 16 -21.23 -12.70 -14.75
CA LEU A 16 -22.29 -11.77 -14.34
C LEU A 16 -21.74 -10.59 -13.53
N GLU A 17 -20.86 -10.85 -12.56
CA GLU A 17 -20.23 -9.80 -11.75
C GLU A 17 -19.30 -8.91 -12.60
N ALA A 18 -18.60 -9.48 -13.58
CA ALA A 18 -17.78 -8.72 -14.52
C ALA A 18 -18.64 -7.82 -15.44
N GLU A 19 -19.77 -8.32 -15.95
CA GLU A 19 -20.72 -7.52 -16.74
C GLU A 19 -21.29 -6.35 -15.92
N GLU A 20 -21.67 -6.61 -14.66
CA GLU A 20 -22.16 -5.57 -13.75
C GLU A 20 -21.08 -4.54 -13.43
N LEU A 21 -19.85 -4.98 -13.14
CA LEU A 21 -18.73 -4.09 -12.89
C LEU A 21 -18.43 -3.20 -14.10
N ILE A 22 -18.39 -3.77 -15.31
CA ILE A 22 -18.18 -3.02 -16.56
C ILE A 22 -19.33 -2.03 -16.79
N ALA A 23 -20.57 -2.42 -16.50
CA ALA A 23 -21.74 -1.55 -16.62
C ALA A 23 -21.69 -0.37 -15.65
N ARG A 24 -21.33 -0.58 -14.39
CA ARG A 24 -21.15 0.51 -13.40
C ARG A 24 -20.03 1.47 -13.81
N PHE A 25 -18.97 0.96 -14.41
CA PHE A 25 -17.93 1.80 -15.01
C PHE A 25 -18.44 2.60 -16.22
N ASN A 26 -19.52 2.22 -16.91
CA ASN A 26 -20.10 3.08 -17.95
C ASN A 26 -20.92 4.26 -17.37
N ASP A 27 -21.39 4.16 -16.12
CA ASP A 27 -22.19 5.20 -15.46
C ASP A 27 -21.33 6.31 -14.82
N LEU A 28 -20.14 5.96 -14.33
CA LEU A 28 -19.09 6.96 -14.12
C LEU A 28 -18.63 7.46 -15.49
N ASP A 29 -18.37 8.75 -15.64
CA ASP A 29 -17.79 9.32 -16.86
C ASP A 29 -16.33 8.84 -17.00
N VAL A 30 -16.17 7.57 -17.37
CA VAL A 30 -14.89 6.90 -17.55
C VAL A 30 -14.16 7.51 -18.73
N GLN A 31 -14.86 8.08 -19.69
CA GLN A 31 -14.22 8.89 -20.73
C GLN A 31 -13.50 10.09 -20.11
N PHE A 32 -14.12 10.83 -19.19
CA PHE A 32 -13.46 11.91 -18.44
C PHE A 32 -12.26 11.38 -17.66
N LEU A 33 -12.40 10.32 -16.88
CA LEU A 33 -11.33 9.76 -16.05
C LEU A 33 -10.16 9.17 -16.87
N CYS A 34 -10.45 8.53 -18.00
CA CYS A 34 -9.45 8.06 -18.98
C CYS A 34 -8.76 9.25 -19.67
N THR A 35 -9.48 10.34 -19.95
CA THR A 35 -8.90 11.59 -20.47
C THR A 35 -7.91 12.20 -19.47
N LEU A 36 -8.15 12.05 -18.16
CA LEU A 36 -7.21 12.42 -17.10
C LEU A 36 -6.00 11.45 -16.98
N SER A 37 -5.79 10.46 -17.85
CA SER A 37 -4.71 9.48 -17.64
C SER A 37 -3.82 9.29 -18.86
N ARG A 38 -3.45 10.39 -19.52
CA ARG A 38 -2.57 10.43 -20.72
C ARG A 38 -1.24 9.65 -20.61
N ASP A 39 -0.75 9.33 -19.41
CA ASP A 39 0.58 8.73 -19.16
C ASP A 39 0.62 7.18 -19.19
N LYS A 40 -0.55 6.52 -19.26
CA LYS A 40 -0.70 5.09 -19.57
C LYS A 40 -1.94 5.02 -20.45
N ALA A 41 -1.85 4.49 -21.68
CA ALA A 41 -3.01 4.35 -22.56
C ALA A 41 -4.14 3.59 -21.83
N THR A 42 -5.04 4.36 -21.20
CA THR A 42 -6.14 3.84 -20.40
C THR A 42 -7.28 3.83 -21.37
N HIS A 43 -7.33 2.72 -22.08
CA HIS A 43 -8.21 2.53 -23.19
C HIS A 43 -9.67 2.55 -22.74
N ASN A 44 -10.51 3.04 -23.65
CA ASN A 44 -11.94 3.31 -23.49
C ASN A 44 -12.67 2.06 -22.94
N THR A 45 -13.80 2.23 -22.23
CA THR A 45 -14.63 1.09 -21.79
C THR A 45 -14.99 0.15 -22.94
N GLN A 46 -14.98 0.65 -24.19
CA GLN A 46 -15.08 -0.14 -25.41
C GLN A 46 -13.99 -1.21 -25.55
N GLN A 47 -12.73 -0.93 -25.22
CA GLN A 47 -11.67 -1.94 -25.24
C GLN A 47 -11.84 -2.95 -24.12
N LEU A 48 -12.21 -2.53 -22.91
CA LEU A 48 -12.53 -3.48 -21.84
C LEU A 48 -13.72 -4.38 -22.20
N THR A 49 -14.77 -3.80 -22.79
CA THR A 49 -15.95 -4.52 -23.27
C THR A 49 -15.57 -5.45 -24.42
N GLN A 50 -14.69 -5.02 -25.31
CA GLN A 50 -14.19 -5.83 -26.42
C GLN A 50 -13.29 -6.97 -25.93
N THR A 51 -12.28 -6.69 -25.10
CA THR A 51 -11.43 -7.71 -24.47
C THR A 51 -12.26 -8.69 -23.66
N PHE A 52 -13.28 -8.24 -22.93
CA PHE A 52 -14.19 -9.11 -22.19
C PHE A 52 -15.10 -9.96 -23.12
N SER A 53 -15.58 -9.37 -24.22
CA SER A 53 -16.36 -10.10 -25.23
C SER A 53 -15.51 -11.16 -25.96
N GLU A 54 -14.24 -10.84 -26.23
CA GLU A 54 -13.23 -11.77 -26.72
C GLU A 54 -12.95 -12.86 -25.66
N LEU A 55 -12.87 -12.46 -24.38
CA LEU A 55 -12.66 -13.37 -23.25
C LEU A 55 -13.71 -14.47 -23.13
N ILE A 56 -14.98 -14.12 -23.30
CA ILE A 56 -16.11 -15.05 -23.21
C ILE A 56 -16.20 -15.94 -24.47
N SER A 57 -15.55 -15.54 -25.56
CA SER A 57 -15.65 -16.21 -26.87
C SER A 57 -14.53 -17.24 -27.12
N GLU A 58 -13.41 -17.20 -26.37
CA GLU A 58 -12.27 -18.10 -26.59
C GLU A 58 -12.25 -19.35 -25.69
N PRO A 59 -11.84 -20.52 -26.21
CA PRO A 59 -11.79 -21.77 -25.45
C PRO A 59 -10.83 -21.76 -24.25
N HIS A 60 -9.69 -21.05 -24.36
CA HIS A 60 -8.63 -21.00 -23.34
C HIS A 60 -9.03 -20.20 -22.09
N LEU A 61 -10.06 -19.37 -22.22
CA LEU A 61 -10.57 -18.51 -21.16
C LEU A 61 -11.76 -19.15 -20.42
N GLN A 62 -12.24 -20.32 -20.87
CA GLN A 62 -13.15 -21.17 -20.10
C GLN A 62 -12.48 -21.72 -18.83
N ASP A 63 -11.21 -22.14 -18.95
CA ASP A 63 -10.42 -22.60 -17.81
C ASP A 63 -10.19 -21.45 -16.80
N LEU A 64 -10.06 -20.21 -17.30
CA LEU A 64 -10.00 -19.02 -16.46
C LEU A 64 -11.32 -18.76 -15.72
N VAL A 65 -12.45 -18.76 -16.44
CA VAL A 65 -13.78 -18.56 -15.83
C VAL A 65 -14.03 -19.62 -14.76
N GLN A 66 -13.75 -20.89 -15.04
CA GLN A 66 -13.90 -21.98 -14.07
C GLN A 66 -12.95 -21.85 -12.88
N ALA A 67 -11.69 -21.45 -13.09
CA ALA A 67 -10.74 -21.23 -12.01
C ALA A 67 -11.14 -20.05 -11.13
N VAL A 68 -11.68 -18.97 -11.72
CA VAL A 68 -12.17 -17.82 -10.96
C VAL A 68 -13.44 -18.19 -10.21
N ASP A 69 -14.43 -18.85 -10.82
CA ASP A 69 -15.63 -19.33 -10.12
C ASP A 69 -15.28 -20.30 -8.97
N HIS A 70 -14.26 -21.16 -9.17
CA HIS A 70 -13.74 -22.00 -8.09
C HIS A 70 -13.17 -21.16 -6.94
N VAL A 71 -12.51 -20.04 -7.22
CA VAL A 71 -11.96 -19.15 -6.18
C VAL A 71 -13.02 -18.30 -5.50
N LEU A 72 -14.06 -17.89 -6.22
CA LEU A 72 -15.22 -17.20 -5.64
C LEU A 72 -16.01 -18.15 -4.73
N THR A 73 -16.05 -19.45 -5.04
CA THR A 73 -16.83 -20.45 -4.27
C THR A 73 -16.02 -21.18 -3.19
N GLU A 74 -14.71 -21.35 -3.36
CA GLU A 74 -13.83 -22.02 -2.40
C GLU A 74 -12.85 -21.05 -1.72
N PRO A 75 -12.99 -20.83 -0.40
CA PRO A 75 -12.11 -19.96 0.37
C PRO A 75 -10.62 -20.38 0.33
N GLU A 76 -10.31 -21.67 0.15
CA GLU A 76 -8.92 -22.14 0.16
C GLU A 76 -8.21 -22.06 -1.21
N ALA A 77 -8.91 -21.61 -2.26
CA ALA A 77 -8.36 -21.63 -3.61
C ALA A 77 -7.19 -20.64 -3.77
N ASP A 78 -6.15 -21.09 -4.47
CA ASP A 78 -4.91 -20.36 -4.63
C ASP A 78 -5.03 -19.33 -5.77
N LEU A 79 -5.00 -18.05 -5.43
CA LEU A 79 -4.97 -16.95 -6.40
C LEU A 79 -3.76 -17.06 -7.36
N ASP A 80 -2.63 -17.63 -6.92
CA ASP A 80 -1.50 -17.86 -7.82
C ASP A 80 -1.84 -18.85 -8.94
N SER A 81 -2.76 -19.80 -8.71
CA SER A 81 -3.22 -20.70 -9.77
C SER A 81 -3.98 -19.96 -10.85
N ILE A 82 -4.82 -18.98 -10.49
CA ILE A 82 -5.50 -18.10 -11.44
C ILE A 82 -4.49 -17.24 -12.19
N PHE A 83 -3.53 -16.63 -11.49
CA PHE A 83 -2.52 -15.81 -12.17
C PHE A 83 -1.60 -16.64 -13.06
N ASN A 84 -1.26 -17.87 -12.67
CA ASN A 84 -0.56 -18.82 -13.52
C ASN A 84 -1.41 -19.21 -14.73
N ILE A 85 -2.73 -19.36 -14.61
CA ILE A 85 -3.62 -19.57 -15.75
C ILE A 85 -3.61 -18.33 -16.66
N ILE A 86 -3.69 -17.11 -16.12
CA ILE A 86 -3.59 -15.87 -16.91
C ILE A 86 -2.21 -15.74 -17.60
N ASP A 87 -1.13 -16.10 -16.90
CA ASP A 87 0.26 -16.05 -17.39
C ASP A 87 0.58 -17.17 -18.38
N SER A 88 -0.08 -18.34 -18.25
CA SER A 88 0.10 -19.53 -19.11
C SER A 88 -0.87 -19.57 -20.28
N ALA A 89 -2.02 -18.92 -20.17
CA ALA A 89 -2.90 -18.53 -21.28
C ALA A 89 -2.24 -17.43 -22.12
N ARG A 90 -0.89 -17.49 -22.28
CA ARG A 90 -0.17 -16.64 -23.21
C ARG A 90 -0.99 -16.57 -24.49
N PHE A 91 -1.29 -15.35 -24.90
CA PHE A 91 -1.73 -15.00 -26.24
C PHE A 91 -0.55 -15.30 -27.21
N ASP A 92 -0.07 -16.54 -27.21
CA ASP A 92 1.13 -17.04 -27.86
C ASP A 92 0.82 -17.30 -29.34
N HIS A 93 1.30 -16.41 -30.19
CA HIS A 93 1.93 -16.86 -31.43
C HIS A 93 3.43 -16.56 -31.37
N ASP A 94 4.19 -17.65 -31.51
CA ASP A 94 5.63 -17.79 -31.34
C ASP A 94 6.42 -16.92 -32.34
N PRO A 95 7.38 -16.07 -31.91
CA PRO A 95 8.25 -15.33 -32.83
C PRO A 95 9.35 -16.18 -33.49
N LEU A 96 9.46 -17.47 -33.19
CA LEU A 96 10.56 -18.34 -33.63
C LEU A 96 10.14 -19.37 -34.70
N ALA A 97 9.60 -18.88 -35.81
CA ALA A 97 9.44 -19.67 -37.03
C ALA A 97 9.92 -18.90 -38.28
N LEU A 98 11.15 -18.38 -38.24
CA LEU A 98 11.90 -17.96 -39.45
C LEU A 98 13.40 -18.19 -39.21
N SER A 99 13.79 -19.46 -39.08
CA SER A 99 15.14 -19.89 -39.40
C SER A 99 15.32 -19.78 -40.92
N THR A 100 15.74 -18.62 -41.40
CA THR A 100 16.42 -18.52 -42.69
C THR A 100 17.90 -18.37 -42.39
N GLU A 101 18.64 -19.45 -42.64
CA GLU A 101 20.09 -19.47 -42.68
C GLU A 101 20.59 -18.32 -43.57
N ILE A 102 21.25 -17.34 -42.98
CA ILE A 102 22.14 -16.43 -43.71
C ILE A 102 23.52 -16.62 -43.11
N SER A 103 24.32 -17.42 -43.80
CA SER A 103 25.76 -17.51 -43.61
C SER A 103 26.39 -16.13 -43.82
N VAL A 104 27.00 -15.59 -42.77
CA VAL A 104 27.84 -14.40 -42.87
C VAL A 104 29.23 -14.84 -43.31
N ASP A 105 29.62 -14.46 -44.53
CA ASP A 105 31.00 -14.51 -45.00
C ASP A 105 31.64 -13.14 -44.70
N GLU A 106 32.78 -13.16 -44.02
CA GLU A 106 33.54 -11.97 -43.63
C GLU A 106 34.29 -11.38 -44.83
N SER A 107 34.06 -10.10 -45.17
CA SER A 107 35.11 -9.24 -45.75
C SER A 107 34.78 -7.74 -45.71
N ASP A 108 35.67 -7.01 -45.03
CA ASP A 108 36.28 -5.69 -45.33
C ASP A 108 35.50 -4.50 -45.97
N GLN A 109 35.55 -3.38 -45.21
CA GLN A 109 35.68 -1.95 -45.61
C GLN A 109 34.42 -1.13 -46.04
N PRO A 110 34.46 0.25 -46.06
CA PRO A 110 34.13 1.13 -44.92
C PRO A 110 33.12 2.26 -45.23
N LEU A 111 32.68 2.98 -44.18
CA LEU A 111 32.11 4.35 -44.14
C LEU A 111 31.26 4.84 -45.35
N GLY A 112 29.93 4.89 -45.14
CA GLY A 112 28.98 5.65 -45.97
C GLY A 112 27.68 5.90 -45.20
N GLU A 113 27.14 7.11 -45.36
CA GLU A 113 25.99 7.71 -44.68
C GLU A 113 24.76 6.80 -44.51
N VAL A 114 24.15 6.80 -43.32
CA VAL A 114 22.81 6.20 -43.08
C VAL A 114 21.79 7.34 -42.95
N PRO A 115 20.72 7.38 -43.78
CA PRO A 115 19.64 8.35 -43.64
C PRO A 115 18.69 7.98 -42.50
N ASP A 116 18.03 9.01 -41.95
CA ASP A 116 16.96 8.93 -40.95
C ASP A 116 15.94 7.81 -41.24
N VAL A 117 15.87 6.82 -40.36
CA VAL A 117 14.76 5.88 -40.27
C VAL A 117 13.97 6.21 -39.01
N GLN A 118 12.80 6.83 -39.21
CA GLN A 118 11.75 6.93 -38.22
C GLN A 118 11.39 5.51 -37.75
N ASN A 119 11.68 5.19 -36.50
CA ASN A 119 11.17 3.99 -35.82
C ASN A 119 9.66 4.11 -35.65
N VAL A 120 8.92 3.66 -36.66
CA VAL A 120 7.51 3.29 -36.54
C VAL A 120 7.50 1.90 -35.90
N MET A 121 7.24 1.81 -34.60
CA MET A 121 6.84 0.53 -34.01
C MET A 121 5.53 0.06 -34.67
N PRO A 122 5.37 -1.23 -35.00
CA PRO A 122 4.12 -1.74 -35.51
C PRO A 122 3.09 -1.78 -34.36
N LEU A 123 1.91 -1.19 -34.60
CA LEU A 123 0.79 -1.06 -33.65
C LEU A 123 0.28 -2.40 -33.08
N SER A 124 0.55 -3.54 -33.71
CA SER A 124 0.04 -4.86 -33.30
C SER A 124 0.62 -5.37 -31.97
N HIS A 125 1.89 -5.11 -31.67
CA HIS A 125 2.51 -5.57 -30.41
C HIS A 125 2.08 -4.75 -29.18
N ALA A 126 1.52 -3.56 -29.38
CA ALA A 126 1.02 -2.73 -28.29
C ALA A 126 -0.40 -3.17 -27.83
N GLU A 127 -1.21 -3.73 -28.73
CA GLU A 127 -2.59 -4.17 -28.45
C GLU A 127 -2.64 -5.55 -27.77
N GLU A 128 -1.69 -6.45 -28.04
CA GLU A 128 -1.65 -7.80 -27.43
C GLU A 128 -1.24 -7.75 -25.95
N HIS A 129 -0.28 -6.90 -25.58
CA HIS A 129 0.17 -6.77 -24.19
C HIS A 129 -0.81 -6.04 -23.26
N THR A 130 -1.74 -5.26 -23.81
CA THR A 130 -2.78 -4.55 -23.04
C THR A 130 -3.95 -5.45 -22.69
N SER A 131 -4.28 -6.44 -23.53
CA SER A 131 -5.38 -7.39 -23.32
C SER A 131 -5.21 -8.21 -22.02
N GLY A 132 -4.11 -8.95 -21.87
CA GLY A 132 -3.89 -9.82 -20.70
C GLY A 132 -3.80 -9.09 -19.36
N LYS A 133 -3.37 -7.83 -19.36
CA LYS A 133 -3.36 -6.98 -18.16
C LYS A 133 -4.76 -6.48 -17.80
N ALA A 134 -5.59 -6.19 -18.80
CA ALA A 134 -6.99 -5.82 -18.60
C ALA A 134 -7.78 -6.98 -17.99
N VAL A 135 -7.56 -8.20 -18.48
CA VAL A 135 -8.13 -9.43 -17.91
C VAL A 135 -7.73 -9.61 -16.45
N ARG A 136 -6.44 -9.41 -16.14
CA ARG A 136 -5.93 -9.55 -14.77
C ARG A 136 -6.58 -8.55 -13.81
N ASP A 137 -6.70 -7.29 -14.21
CA ASP A 137 -7.32 -6.25 -13.39
C ASP A 137 -8.81 -6.48 -13.21
N LEU A 138 -9.49 -6.99 -14.25
CA LEU A 138 -10.89 -7.39 -14.18
C LEU A 138 -11.09 -8.52 -13.16
N VAL A 139 -10.30 -9.60 -13.25
CA VAL A 139 -10.34 -10.72 -12.29
C VAL A 139 -10.05 -10.24 -10.87
N LEU A 140 -9.00 -9.42 -10.68
CA LEU A 140 -8.68 -8.84 -9.37
C LEU A 140 -9.82 -8.00 -8.80
N SER A 141 -10.47 -7.20 -9.64
CA SER A 141 -11.56 -6.33 -9.21
C SER A 141 -12.82 -7.11 -8.87
N VAL A 142 -13.18 -8.11 -9.68
CA VAL A 142 -14.32 -9.00 -9.43
C VAL A 142 -14.10 -9.79 -8.13
N CYS A 143 -12.98 -10.49 -7.99
CA CYS A 143 -12.66 -11.23 -6.76
C CYS A 143 -12.68 -10.34 -5.52
N LEU A 144 -12.10 -9.13 -5.61
CA LEU A 144 -12.08 -8.22 -4.47
C LEU A 144 -13.49 -7.72 -4.13
N THR A 145 -14.31 -7.41 -5.13
CA THR A 145 -15.70 -6.95 -4.95
C THR A 145 -16.55 -8.05 -4.32
N HIS A 146 -16.48 -9.26 -4.85
CA HIS A 146 -17.16 -10.44 -4.31
C HIS A 146 -16.84 -10.66 -2.83
N PHE A 147 -15.55 -10.73 -2.49
CA PHE A 147 -15.12 -10.94 -1.10
C PHE A 147 -15.49 -9.78 -0.17
N LEU A 148 -15.67 -8.57 -0.70
CA LEU A 148 -16.14 -7.42 0.07
C LEU A 148 -17.65 -7.54 0.38
N GLU A 149 -18.44 -7.97 -0.59
CA GLU A 149 -19.89 -8.16 -0.45
C GLU A 149 -20.20 -9.31 0.51
N GLU A 150 -19.56 -10.47 0.35
CA GLU A 150 -19.73 -11.59 1.28
C GLU A 150 -19.31 -11.25 2.71
N ARG A 151 -18.27 -10.42 2.87
CA ARG A 151 -17.86 -9.92 4.19
C ARG A 151 -18.94 -9.02 4.80
N ARG A 152 -19.58 -8.15 4.02
CA ARG A 152 -20.67 -7.28 4.48
C ARG A 152 -21.91 -8.09 4.88
N GLU A 153 -22.17 -9.18 4.17
CA GLU A 153 -23.26 -10.12 4.45
C GLU A 153 -22.97 -11.09 5.62
N ASN A 154 -21.78 -10.99 6.23
CA ASN A 154 -21.29 -11.87 7.29
C ASN A 154 -21.27 -13.37 6.92
N THR A 155 -21.30 -13.71 5.63
CA THR A 155 -21.45 -15.08 5.14
C THR A 155 -20.11 -15.81 5.01
N HIS A 156 -18.99 -15.10 4.77
CA HIS A 156 -17.66 -15.69 4.66
C HIS A 156 -16.52 -14.74 5.11
N GLY A 157 -15.46 -15.30 5.70
CA GLY A 157 -14.36 -14.56 6.33
C GLY A 157 -13.12 -14.43 5.46
N HIS A 158 -13.19 -13.80 4.28
CA HIS A 158 -12.12 -13.76 3.28
C HIS A 158 -10.96 -12.78 3.57
N VAL A 159 -10.63 -12.54 4.83
CA VAL A 159 -9.67 -11.47 5.19
C VAL A 159 -8.28 -11.76 4.63
N LYS A 160 -7.91 -13.04 4.55
CA LYS A 160 -6.62 -13.47 3.99
C LYS A 160 -6.56 -13.19 2.49
N GLN A 161 -7.57 -13.61 1.74
CA GLN A 161 -7.67 -13.42 0.29
C GLN A 161 -7.69 -11.93 -0.04
N ILE A 162 -8.45 -11.13 0.72
CA ILE A 162 -8.42 -9.67 0.60
C ILE A 162 -6.99 -9.16 0.82
N ARG A 163 -6.29 -9.57 1.88
CA ARG A 163 -4.91 -9.13 2.13
C ARG A 163 -3.91 -9.58 1.06
N ASP A 164 -4.10 -10.76 0.50
CA ASP A 164 -3.27 -11.32 -0.58
C ASP A 164 -3.49 -10.56 -1.89
N ILE A 165 -4.75 -10.30 -2.26
CA ILE A 165 -5.14 -9.44 -3.39
C ILE A 165 -4.58 -8.02 -3.22
N LEU A 166 -4.72 -7.42 -2.04
CA LEU A 166 -4.16 -6.10 -1.75
C LEU A 166 -2.63 -6.06 -1.87
N SER A 167 -1.94 -7.10 -1.37
CA SER A 167 -0.50 -7.27 -1.52
C SER A 167 -0.09 -7.51 -2.98
N PHE A 168 -0.95 -8.16 -3.76
CA PHE A 168 -0.78 -8.40 -5.18
C PHE A 168 -0.85 -7.09 -5.97
N ILE A 169 -1.96 -6.37 -5.84
CA ILE A 169 -2.17 -5.09 -6.51
C ILE A 169 -1.07 -4.10 -6.14
N SER A 170 -0.60 -4.09 -4.88
CA SER A 170 0.48 -3.22 -4.41
C SER A 170 1.83 -3.41 -5.14
N GLN A 171 1.99 -4.47 -5.93
CA GLN A 171 3.20 -4.75 -6.73
C GLN A 171 3.18 -4.11 -8.12
N ARG A 172 2.37 -3.06 -8.31
CA ARG A 172 2.21 -2.33 -9.57
C ARG A 172 1.63 -3.16 -10.72
N GLN A 173 0.79 -4.12 -10.38
CA GLN A 173 0.17 -5.00 -11.37
C GLN A 173 -1.06 -4.37 -12.02
N ALA A 174 -1.66 -3.35 -11.39
CA ALA A 174 -2.84 -2.71 -11.92
C ALA A 174 -2.51 -1.55 -12.87
N GLU A 175 -3.14 -1.61 -14.03
CA GLU A 175 -3.07 -0.61 -15.09
C GLU A 175 -4.40 0.11 -15.28
N PHE A 176 -5.52 -0.54 -14.93
CA PHE A 176 -6.86 -0.01 -15.09
C PHE A 176 -7.42 0.50 -13.76
N LEU A 177 -8.16 1.61 -13.81
CA LEU A 177 -8.88 2.16 -12.65
C LEU A 177 -10.00 1.24 -12.13
N LEU A 178 -10.29 0.14 -12.82
CA LEU A 178 -11.26 -0.90 -12.41
C LEU A 178 -11.11 -1.34 -10.97
N VAL A 179 -9.86 -1.51 -10.50
CA VAL A 179 -9.58 -1.94 -9.14
C VAL A 179 -9.73 -0.80 -8.11
N ALA A 180 -9.91 0.46 -8.54
CA ALA A 180 -9.94 1.60 -7.63
C ALA A 180 -11.19 1.57 -6.72
N ASP A 181 -12.38 1.26 -7.25
CA ASP A 181 -13.62 1.22 -6.48
C ASP A 181 -13.60 0.26 -5.29
N PRO A 182 -13.27 -1.03 -5.47
CA PRO A 182 -13.21 -1.95 -4.33
C PRO A 182 -12.10 -1.56 -3.34
N LEU A 183 -10.97 -0.98 -3.81
CA LEU A 183 -9.93 -0.46 -2.92
C LEU A 183 -10.41 0.74 -2.09
N LEU A 184 -11.14 1.69 -2.71
CA LEU A 184 -11.71 2.84 -2.03
C LEU A 184 -12.79 2.42 -1.03
N SER A 185 -13.59 1.40 -1.37
CA SER A 185 -14.58 0.79 -0.48
C SER A 185 -13.93 0.23 0.79
N ILE A 186 -12.78 -0.45 0.67
CA ILE A 186 -12.01 -0.92 1.84
C ILE A 186 -11.55 0.26 2.71
N VAL A 187 -11.07 1.34 2.09
CA VAL A 187 -10.59 2.53 2.83
C VAL A 187 -11.75 3.23 3.55
N ALA A 188 -12.91 3.37 2.90
CA ALA A 188 -14.10 4.02 3.44
C ALA A 188 -14.73 3.24 4.60
N ASP A 189 -14.70 1.90 4.54
CA ASP A 189 -15.36 1.05 5.53
C ASP A 189 -14.56 0.96 6.85
N GLN A 190 -15.20 1.42 7.94
CA GLN A 190 -14.61 1.42 9.28
C GLN A 190 -14.48 0.01 9.90
N GLY A 191 -15.22 -0.97 9.37
CA GLY A 191 -15.14 -2.38 9.74
C GLY A 191 -13.83 -3.05 9.33
N PHE A 192 -13.06 -2.45 8.40
CA PHE A 192 -11.71 -2.92 8.07
C PHE A 192 -10.67 -2.49 9.10
N ALA A 193 -9.71 -3.38 9.37
CA ALA A 193 -8.60 -3.07 10.26
C ALA A 193 -7.66 -2.03 9.63
N ILE A 194 -6.82 -1.43 10.49
CA ILE A 194 -5.89 -0.37 10.07
C ILE A 194 -4.94 -0.87 8.98
N ILE A 195 -4.58 -2.16 8.99
CA ILE A 195 -3.65 -2.75 8.04
C ILE A 195 -4.25 -2.92 6.64
N GLU A 196 -5.50 -3.37 6.50
CA GLU A 196 -6.16 -3.53 5.20
C GLU A 196 -6.34 -2.16 4.54
N ARG A 197 -6.79 -1.17 5.29
CA ARG A 197 -6.93 0.22 4.81
C ARG A 197 -5.60 0.83 4.42
N GLY A 198 -4.54 0.53 5.19
CA GLY A 198 -3.18 0.92 4.86
C GLY A 198 -2.66 0.26 3.59
N ARG A 199 -2.96 -1.04 3.37
CA ARG A 199 -2.61 -1.76 2.14
C ARG A 199 -3.39 -1.22 0.94
N ALA A 200 -4.69 -1.01 1.07
CA ALA A 200 -5.54 -0.45 0.01
C ALA A 200 -5.08 0.96 -0.39
N SER A 201 -4.82 1.84 0.58
CA SER A 201 -4.25 3.18 0.33
C SER A 201 -2.92 3.11 -0.43
N ARG A 202 -2.02 2.20 -0.06
CA ARG A 202 -0.74 2.00 -0.76
C ARG A 202 -0.91 1.42 -2.16
N ALA A 203 -1.84 0.48 -2.34
CA ALA A 203 -2.17 -0.09 -3.64
C ALA A 203 -2.63 1.02 -4.60
N LEU A 204 -3.52 1.91 -4.15
CA LEU A 204 -3.97 3.06 -4.93
C LEU A 204 -2.80 3.99 -5.32
N ILE A 205 -1.98 4.41 -4.34
CA ILE A 205 -0.85 5.33 -4.57
C ILE A 205 0.25 4.71 -5.46
N ASN A 206 0.49 3.40 -5.37
CA ASN A 206 1.50 2.71 -6.17
C ASN A 206 1.08 2.58 -7.64
N ASN A 207 -0.18 2.25 -7.91
CA ASN A 207 -0.67 1.98 -9.25
C ASN A 207 -1.07 3.25 -10.01
N PHE A 208 -1.67 4.21 -9.31
CA PHE A 208 -2.25 5.41 -9.91
C PHE A 208 -1.52 6.67 -9.47
N ASN A 209 -1.77 7.77 -10.19
CA ASN A 209 -1.39 9.08 -9.73
C ASN A 209 -2.38 9.52 -8.65
N ILE A 210 -1.89 10.08 -7.55
CA ILE A 210 -2.75 10.47 -6.42
C ILE A 210 -3.85 11.44 -6.86
N GLU A 211 -3.56 12.30 -7.82
CA GLU A 211 -4.51 13.27 -8.35
C GLU A 211 -5.73 12.59 -8.98
N GLN A 212 -5.51 11.52 -9.72
CA GLN A 212 -6.57 10.76 -10.38
C GLN A 212 -7.48 10.10 -9.35
N VAL A 213 -6.90 9.45 -8.35
CA VAL A 213 -7.65 8.77 -7.28
C VAL A 213 -8.49 9.75 -6.48
N LEU A 214 -7.95 10.94 -6.18
CA LEU A 214 -8.67 11.95 -5.41
C LEU A 214 -9.80 12.60 -6.23
N ILE A 215 -9.57 12.92 -7.51
CA ILE A 215 -10.63 13.45 -8.39
C ILE A 215 -11.72 12.39 -8.58
N TYR A 216 -11.33 11.14 -8.81
CA TYR A 216 -12.24 10.01 -8.89
C TYR A 216 -13.13 9.91 -7.64
N THR A 217 -12.52 9.91 -6.46
CA THR A 217 -13.25 9.86 -5.18
C THR A 217 -14.18 11.07 -5.00
N ALA A 218 -13.74 12.26 -5.40
CA ALA A 218 -14.53 13.49 -5.28
C ALA A 218 -15.83 13.42 -6.12
N LEU A 219 -15.72 12.86 -7.32
CA LEU A 219 -16.81 12.79 -8.30
C LEU A 219 -17.69 11.54 -8.16
N ASN A 220 -17.21 10.51 -7.45
CA ASN A 220 -17.96 9.27 -7.28
C ASN A 220 -19.20 9.52 -6.38
N SER A 221 -20.38 9.22 -6.91
CA SER A 221 -21.67 9.38 -6.24
C SER A 221 -21.98 8.29 -5.21
N ASP A 222 -21.30 7.15 -5.28
CA ASP A 222 -21.55 5.99 -4.43
C ASP A 222 -21.02 6.21 -3.01
N PHE A 223 -20.06 7.14 -2.84
CA PHE A 223 -19.56 7.54 -1.54
C PHE A 223 -20.31 8.76 -1.00
N SER A 224 -20.75 8.68 0.24
CA SER A 224 -21.21 9.85 1.00
C SER A 224 -20.06 10.84 1.23
N GLU A 225 -20.39 12.12 1.46
CA GLU A 225 -19.38 13.14 1.76
C GLU A 225 -18.52 12.80 2.99
N SER A 226 -19.11 12.14 4.00
CA SER A 226 -18.35 11.63 5.14
C SER A 226 -17.34 10.56 4.74
N GLU A 227 -17.70 9.65 3.84
CA GLU A 227 -16.79 8.62 3.34
C GLU A 227 -15.70 9.21 2.47
N LYS A 228 -16.02 10.18 1.60
CA LYS A 228 -15.03 10.90 0.77
C LYS A 228 -13.98 11.58 1.64
N GLN A 229 -14.41 12.33 2.66
CA GLN A 229 -13.48 13.00 3.59
C GLN A 229 -12.64 12.00 4.38
N TYR A 230 -13.22 10.84 4.73
CA TYR A 230 -12.49 9.76 5.37
C TYR A 230 -11.41 9.17 4.44
N VAL A 231 -11.76 8.86 3.20
CA VAL A 231 -10.85 8.38 2.17
C VAL A 231 -9.74 9.40 1.89
N PHE A 232 -10.06 10.67 1.75
CA PHE A 232 -9.08 11.74 1.58
C PHE A 232 -8.07 11.80 2.71
N SER A 233 -8.52 11.62 3.96
CA SER A 233 -7.64 11.61 5.12
C SER A 233 -6.64 10.45 5.05
N TRP A 234 -7.09 9.25 4.70
CA TRP A 234 -6.25 8.06 4.54
C TRP A 234 -5.24 8.20 3.40
N LEU A 235 -5.71 8.59 2.22
CA LEU A 235 -4.86 8.77 1.05
C LEU A 235 -3.82 9.88 1.26
N THR A 236 -4.20 10.98 1.92
CA THR A 236 -3.28 12.06 2.29
C THR A 236 -2.22 11.56 3.26
N ALA A 237 -2.61 10.80 4.30
CA ALA A 237 -1.67 10.27 5.27
C ALA A 237 -0.57 9.43 4.60
N TYR A 238 -0.94 8.49 3.75
CA TYR A 238 0.04 7.67 3.04
C TYR A 238 0.81 8.46 1.99
N GLN A 239 0.18 9.40 1.27
CA GLN A 239 0.89 10.22 0.29
C GLN A 239 1.97 11.10 0.94
N LYS A 240 1.74 11.60 2.16
CA LYS A 240 2.73 12.35 2.95
C LYS A 240 3.92 11.49 3.35
N VAL A 241 3.69 10.22 3.68
CA VAL A 241 4.76 9.23 3.85
C VAL A 241 5.57 9.10 2.56
N TYR A 242 4.93 8.85 1.41
CA TYR A 242 5.63 8.74 0.12
C TYR A 242 6.46 9.98 -0.21
N ARG A 243 5.94 11.19 0.05
CA ARG A 243 6.70 12.43 -0.14
C ARG A 243 7.91 12.52 0.78
N ARG A 244 7.84 11.97 1.99
CA ARG A 244 9.01 11.90 2.86
C ARG A 244 10.09 11.01 2.25
N PHE A 245 9.73 9.84 1.71
CA PHE A 245 10.64 8.99 0.94
C PHE A 245 11.25 9.76 -0.26
N GLU A 246 10.42 10.50 -1.00
CA GLU A 246 10.85 11.36 -2.12
C GLU A 246 11.89 12.40 -1.68
N SER A 247 11.63 13.10 -0.57
CA SER A 247 12.52 14.15 -0.05
C SER A 247 13.90 13.65 0.41
N ILE A 248 14.03 12.35 0.69
CA ILE A 248 15.32 11.75 1.07
C ILE A 248 16.16 11.46 -0.19
N LEU A 249 15.50 11.14 -1.30
CA LEU A 249 16.14 10.78 -2.57
C LEU A 249 16.36 11.98 -3.49
N TYR A 250 15.63 13.07 -3.28
CA TYR A 250 15.55 14.15 -4.25
C TYR A 250 15.23 15.52 -3.61
N ASP A 251 15.93 16.57 -4.06
CA ASP A 251 15.66 17.96 -3.68
C ASP A 251 14.69 18.64 -4.66
N GLN A 252 13.44 18.80 -4.23
CA GLN A 252 12.37 19.42 -5.00
C GLN A 252 12.58 20.90 -5.34
N LYS A 253 13.49 21.61 -4.66
CA LYS A 253 13.65 23.06 -4.86
C LYS A 253 14.12 23.40 -6.27
N ALA A 254 15.03 22.61 -6.83
CA ALA A 254 15.59 22.87 -8.15
C ALA A 254 14.53 22.78 -9.26
N GLU A 255 13.68 21.76 -9.25
CA GLU A 255 12.62 21.62 -10.26
C GLU A 255 11.53 22.68 -10.12
N LYS A 256 11.20 23.11 -8.90
CA LYS A 256 10.28 24.25 -8.70
C LYS A 256 10.81 25.53 -9.32
N VAL A 257 12.12 25.77 -9.27
CA VAL A 257 12.75 26.91 -9.96
C VAL A 257 12.65 26.75 -11.47
N THR A 258 12.95 25.57 -12.01
CA THR A 258 12.83 25.27 -13.44
C THR A 258 11.40 25.49 -13.94
N ALA A 259 10.40 24.99 -13.21
CA ALA A 259 8.99 25.16 -13.57
C ALA A 259 8.53 26.62 -13.46
N ALA A 260 8.92 27.34 -12.40
CA ALA A 260 8.61 28.77 -12.28
C ALA A 260 9.19 29.60 -13.43
N ASN A 261 10.45 29.34 -13.80
CA ASN A 261 11.08 30.00 -14.94
C ASN A 261 10.37 29.65 -16.26
N LYS A 262 10.03 28.38 -16.49
CA LYS A 262 9.37 27.94 -17.73
C LYS A 262 7.95 28.50 -17.87
N TRP A 263 7.20 28.60 -16.78
CA TRP A 263 5.80 29.03 -16.81
C TRP A 263 5.61 30.54 -16.72
N PHE A 264 6.46 31.23 -15.94
CA PHE A 264 6.26 32.64 -15.60
C PHE A 264 7.45 33.53 -15.96
N ASN A 265 8.56 32.96 -16.48
CA ASN A 265 9.82 33.68 -16.73
C ASN A 265 10.35 34.43 -15.49
N THR A 266 10.09 33.90 -14.28
CA THR A 266 10.46 34.51 -13.01
C THR A 266 10.68 33.45 -11.92
N THR A 267 11.15 33.89 -10.75
CA THR A 267 11.36 33.03 -9.59
C THR A 267 10.10 32.91 -8.73
N LEU A 268 9.95 31.78 -8.02
CA LEU A 268 8.85 31.58 -7.07
C LEU A 268 8.82 32.67 -5.97
N THR A 269 9.99 33.17 -5.57
CA THR A 269 10.12 34.24 -4.58
C THR A 269 9.53 35.55 -5.10
N GLU A 270 9.72 35.89 -6.37
CA GLU A 270 9.14 37.07 -7.00
C GLU A 270 7.62 36.95 -7.15
N LEU A 271 7.12 35.79 -7.56
CA LEU A 271 5.68 35.53 -7.63
C LEU A 271 4.99 35.76 -6.27
N ARG A 272 5.60 35.25 -5.18
CA ARG A 272 5.09 35.47 -3.82
C ARG A 272 5.15 36.94 -3.40
N LYS A 273 6.24 37.66 -3.70
CA LYS A 273 6.36 39.11 -3.42
C LYS A 273 5.28 39.93 -4.12
N LYS A 274 4.87 39.52 -5.32
CA LYS A 274 3.80 40.16 -6.09
C LYS A 274 2.39 39.68 -5.71
N SER A 275 2.26 38.80 -4.71
CA SER A 275 0.98 38.14 -4.36
C SER A 275 0.33 37.37 -5.52
N GLN A 276 1.15 36.89 -6.47
CA GLN A 276 0.71 36.10 -7.63
C GLN A 276 0.83 34.59 -7.39
N ALA A 277 1.28 34.19 -6.19
CA ALA A 277 1.29 32.81 -5.75
C ALA A 277 0.97 32.71 -4.26
N PRO A 278 0.33 31.63 -3.80
CA PRO A 278 0.06 31.40 -2.38
C PRO A 278 1.34 31.45 -1.53
N CYS A 279 1.29 32.18 -0.42
CA CYS A 279 2.37 32.27 0.56
C CYS A 279 2.26 31.19 1.65
N ASP A 280 1.04 30.78 2.00
CA ASP A 280 0.73 29.77 3.01
C ASP A 280 -0.59 29.02 2.69
N MET A 281 -0.95 28.07 3.56
CA MET A 281 -2.19 27.28 3.44
C MET A 281 -3.46 28.12 3.62
N PHE A 282 -3.40 29.31 4.23
CA PHE A 282 -4.58 30.17 4.36
C PHE A 282 -4.84 30.93 3.06
N GLY A 283 -3.78 31.36 2.38
CA GLY A 283 -3.81 32.02 1.08
C GLY A 283 -4.29 31.13 -0.06
N ILE A 284 -4.21 29.80 0.06
CA ILE A 284 -4.65 28.90 -1.01
C ILE A 284 -6.16 28.96 -1.26
N SER A 285 -6.96 29.15 -0.21
CA SER A 285 -8.43 29.14 -0.30
C SER A 285 -8.95 30.22 -1.26
N GLY A 286 -8.37 31.44 -1.18
CA GLY A 286 -8.69 32.54 -2.07
C GLY A 286 -8.26 32.27 -3.52
N PHE A 287 -7.09 31.65 -3.72
CA PHE A 287 -6.63 31.27 -5.07
C PHE A 287 -7.53 30.19 -5.69
N LEU A 288 -7.95 29.20 -4.92
CA LEU A 288 -8.86 28.15 -5.38
C LEU A 288 -10.23 28.73 -5.78
N GLN A 289 -10.77 29.65 -4.98
CA GLN A 289 -12.04 30.32 -5.31
C GLN A 289 -11.91 31.15 -6.59
N GLN A 290 -10.82 31.92 -6.75
CA GLN A 290 -10.57 32.68 -7.97
C GLN A 290 -10.36 31.78 -9.19
N PHE A 291 -9.70 30.64 -9.02
CA PHE A 291 -9.52 29.64 -10.08
C PHE A 291 -10.86 29.10 -10.55
N VAL A 292 -11.71 28.64 -9.63
CA VAL A 292 -13.05 28.12 -9.96
C VAL A 292 -13.90 29.20 -10.66
N GLN A 293 -13.88 30.44 -10.17
CA GLN A 293 -14.59 31.56 -10.81
C GLN A 293 -14.04 31.90 -12.20
N ALA A 294 -12.73 31.76 -12.41
CA ALA A 294 -12.11 32.01 -13.70
C ALA A 294 -12.47 30.92 -14.73
N VAL A 295 -12.62 29.66 -14.28
CA VAL A 295 -13.14 28.57 -15.11
C VAL A 295 -14.62 28.81 -15.45
N ASP A 296 -15.44 29.16 -14.46
CA ASP A 296 -16.88 29.47 -14.62
C ASP A 296 -17.12 30.63 -15.61
N LYS A 297 -16.29 31.68 -15.55
CA LYS A 297 -16.34 32.83 -16.47
C LYS A 297 -15.63 32.59 -17.81
N ASN A 298 -15.09 31.40 -18.04
CA ASN A 298 -14.31 31.04 -19.23
C ASN A 298 -13.09 31.96 -19.50
N THR A 299 -12.49 32.51 -18.44
CA THR A 299 -11.24 33.28 -18.50
C THR A 299 -10.04 32.35 -18.34
N LEU A 300 -9.79 31.53 -19.36
CA LEU A 300 -8.84 30.40 -19.29
C LEU A 300 -7.39 30.81 -19.01
N GLU A 301 -6.92 31.96 -19.49
CA GLU A 301 -5.57 32.46 -19.21
C GLU A 301 -5.38 32.77 -17.71
N THR A 302 -6.37 33.42 -17.10
CA THR A 302 -6.35 33.72 -15.65
C THR A 302 -6.41 32.44 -14.84
N ALA A 303 -7.28 31.50 -15.22
CA ALA A 303 -7.37 30.20 -14.56
C ALA A 303 -6.05 29.41 -14.71
N LEU A 304 -5.39 29.48 -15.87
CA LEU A 304 -4.10 28.83 -16.12
C LEU A 304 -3.00 29.36 -15.19
N ASP A 305 -2.89 30.68 -15.06
CA ASP A 305 -1.89 31.32 -14.20
C ASP A 305 -2.12 31.01 -12.73
N LEU A 306 -3.38 31.08 -12.27
CA LEU A 306 -3.77 30.71 -10.91
C LEU A 306 -3.45 29.23 -10.63
N GLY A 307 -3.82 28.33 -11.55
CA GLY A 307 -3.56 26.90 -11.44
C GLY A 307 -2.07 26.57 -11.37
N ARG A 308 -1.25 27.17 -12.25
CA ARG A 308 0.21 27.01 -12.24
C ARG A 308 0.83 27.53 -10.93
N ALA A 309 0.36 28.67 -10.42
CA ALA A 309 0.84 29.22 -9.16
C ALA A 309 0.49 28.30 -7.96
N MET A 310 -0.72 27.73 -7.95
CA MET A 310 -1.11 26.74 -6.94
C MET A 310 -0.25 25.48 -7.00
N VAL A 311 -0.04 24.89 -8.19
CA VAL A 311 0.76 23.67 -8.37
C VAL A 311 2.23 23.85 -7.98
N LEU A 312 2.81 25.05 -8.16
CA LEU A 312 4.17 25.34 -7.70
C LEU A 312 4.30 25.40 -6.17
N THR A 313 3.27 25.91 -5.50
CA THR A 313 3.34 26.28 -4.09
C THR A 313 2.77 25.21 -3.15
N THR A 314 1.78 24.47 -3.63
CA THR A 314 0.97 23.55 -2.83
C THR A 314 1.09 22.13 -3.37
N ASN A 315 0.92 21.15 -2.49
CA ASN A 315 0.77 19.76 -2.88
C ASN A 315 -0.53 19.52 -3.65
N ASN A 316 -0.48 18.67 -4.66
CA ASN A 316 -1.63 18.41 -5.54
C ASN A 316 -2.87 17.86 -4.79
N GLU A 317 -2.66 17.03 -3.76
CA GLU A 317 -3.75 16.51 -2.92
C GLU A 317 -4.52 17.61 -2.16
N GLU A 318 -3.80 18.65 -1.71
CA GLU A 318 -4.38 19.76 -0.94
C GLU A 318 -5.17 20.68 -1.86
N ILE A 319 -4.73 20.84 -3.12
CA ILE A 319 -5.46 21.55 -4.17
C ILE A 319 -6.78 20.83 -4.45
N ILE A 320 -6.75 19.52 -4.73
CA ILE A 320 -7.95 18.74 -5.08
C ILE A 320 -8.96 18.72 -3.94
N ARG A 321 -8.49 18.50 -2.70
CA ARG A 321 -9.34 18.54 -1.51
C ARG A 321 -9.93 19.93 -1.28
N GLY A 322 -9.12 20.98 -1.42
CA GLY A 322 -9.61 22.36 -1.28
C GLY A 322 -10.64 22.74 -2.35
N MET A 323 -10.48 22.25 -3.59
CA MET A 323 -11.52 22.39 -4.62
C MET A 323 -12.80 21.65 -4.24
N HIS A 324 -12.67 20.40 -3.77
CA HIS A 324 -13.82 19.61 -3.32
C HIS A 324 -14.59 20.33 -2.22
N ASP A 325 -13.89 20.85 -1.21
CA ASP A 325 -14.48 21.62 -0.11
C ASP A 325 -15.19 22.89 -0.63
N ILE A 326 -14.65 23.58 -1.63
CA ILE A 326 -15.31 24.75 -2.26
C ILE A 326 -16.60 24.36 -2.94
N PHE A 327 -16.60 23.28 -3.73
CA PHE A 327 -17.77 22.81 -4.46
C PHE A 327 -18.90 22.33 -3.54
N HIS A 328 -18.55 21.85 -2.34
CA HIS A 328 -19.51 21.27 -1.38
C HIS A 328 -19.77 22.16 -0.15
N SER A 329 -19.10 23.32 -0.05
CA SER A 329 -19.33 24.27 1.04
C SER A 329 -20.72 24.92 0.95
N ALA A 330 -21.42 25.02 2.09
CA ALA A 330 -22.76 25.63 2.18
C ALA A 330 -22.82 27.11 1.74
N SER A 331 -21.67 27.78 1.67
CA SER A 331 -21.50 29.18 1.27
C SER A 331 -21.18 29.38 -0.21
N GLY A 332 -20.82 28.32 -0.94
CA GLY A 332 -20.67 28.34 -2.39
C GLY A 332 -22.04 28.11 -3.03
N GLY A 333 -22.38 28.87 -4.08
CA GLY A 333 -23.54 28.53 -4.89
C GLY A 333 -23.42 27.07 -5.37
N ARG A 334 -24.55 26.39 -5.59
CA ARG A 334 -24.52 25.05 -6.21
C ARG A 334 -23.90 25.18 -7.60
N TYR A 335 -22.63 24.80 -7.72
CA TYR A 335 -21.97 24.68 -9.01
C TYR A 335 -22.57 23.50 -9.77
N ASP A 336 -22.72 23.67 -11.07
CA ASP A 336 -23.09 22.60 -11.99
C ASP A 336 -22.00 21.51 -11.97
N PHE A 337 -22.42 20.25 -12.07
CA PHE A 337 -21.54 19.09 -12.21
C PHE A 337 -20.57 19.21 -13.41
N GLU A 338 -21.01 19.77 -14.53
CA GLU A 338 -20.15 19.97 -15.70
C GLU A 338 -19.04 20.99 -15.43
N LEU A 339 -19.34 22.06 -14.68
CA LEU A 339 -18.33 23.01 -14.23
C LEU A 339 -17.34 22.36 -13.25
N ILE A 340 -17.81 21.52 -12.34
CA ILE A 340 -16.95 20.78 -11.39
C ILE A 340 -15.98 19.89 -12.17
N LYS A 341 -16.48 19.11 -13.14
CA LYS A 341 -15.65 18.30 -14.05
C LYS A 341 -14.63 19.16 -14.79
N GLU A 342 -15.06 20.25 -15.39
CA GLU A 342 -14.18 21.13 -16.17
C GLU A 342 -13.04 21.69 -15.31
N ALA A 343 -13.36 22.16 -14.10
CA ALA A 343 -12.38 22.69 -13.17
C ALA A 343 -11.36 21.61 -12.76
N TYR A 344 -11.80 20.38 -12.47
CA TYR A 344 -10.90 19.27 -12.17
C TYR A 344 -10.05 18.85 -13.36
N ARG A 345 -10.61 18.84 -14.58
CA ARG A 345 -9.86 18.58 -15.81
C ARG A 345 -8.74 19.59 -15.97
N PHE A 346 -9.09 20.87 -15.87
CA PHE A 346 -8.15 21.93 -16.16
C PHE A 346 -6.99 21.98 -15.15
N ILE A 347 -7.28 21.85 -13.85
CA ILE A 347 -6.21 21.79 -12.85
C ILE A 347 -5.34 20.53 -13.01
N PHE A 348 -5.95 19.41 -13.40
CA PHE A 348 -5.24 18.16 -13.62
C PHE A 348 -4.28 18.26 -14.80
N GLU A 349 -4.69 18.89 -15.91
CA GLU A 349 -3.81 19.15 -17.06
C GLU A 349 -2.58 19.97 -16.66
N ILE A 350 -2.76 21.00 -15.82
CA ILE A 350 -1.65 21.79 -15.28
C ILE A 350 -0.71 20.95 -14.42
N MET A 351 -1.27 20.05 -13.59
CA MET A 351 -0.47 19.10 -12.79
C MET A 351 0.32 18.11 -13.67
N GLN A 352 -0.22 17.70 -14.82
CA GLN A 352 0.52 16.86 -15.78
C GLN A 352 1.64 17.63 -16.48
N ASP A 353 1.39 18.87 -16.91
CA ASP A 353 2.44 19.73 -17.47
C ASP A 353 3.58 19.92 -16.45
N TYR A 354 3.26 20.14 -15.18
CA TYR A 354 4.27 20.22 -14.11
C TYR A 354 5.11 18.95 -14.02
N ARG A 355 4.47 17.78 -14.07
CA ARG A 355 5.14 16.47 -13.99
C ARG A 355 6.09 16.26 -15.17
N MET A 356 5.75 16.75 -16.36
CA MET A 356 6.62 16.68 -17.54
C MET A 356 7.84 17.60 -17.44
N ILE A 357 7.75 18.69 -16.66
CA ILE A 357 8.90 19.53 -16.33
C ILE A 357 9.78 18.86 -15.27
N CYS A 358 9.17 18.16 -14.31
CA CYS A 358 9.83 17.56 -13.16
C CYS A 358 10.34 16.12 -13.42
N ILE A 359 11.26 15.98 -14.37
CA ILE A 359 11.77 14.67 -14.86
C ILE A 359 12.45 13.87 -13.73
N GLN A 360 13.24 14.52 -12.89
CA GLN A 360 13.98 13.84 -11.82
C GLN A 360 13.04 13.36 -10.73
N LYS A 361 12.02 14.16 -10.37
CA LYS A 361 10.93 13.70 -9.51
C LYS A 361 10.23 12.46 -10.07
N LYS A 362 9.88 12.44 -11.37
CA LYS A 362 9.26 11.27 -12.02
C LYS A 362 10.14 10.01 -11.91
N LYS A 363 11.46 10.15 -12.08
CA LYS A 363 12.43 9.05 -11.91
C LYS A 363 12.46 8.53 -10.47
N VAL A 364 12.54 9.43 -9.49
CA VAL A 364 12.60 9.10 -8.05
C VAL A 364 11.31 8.43 -7.58
N GLN A 365 10.15 8.95 -8.01
CA GLN A 365 8.85 8.32 -7.71
C GLN A 365 8.78 6.88 -8.25
N SER A 366 9.34 6.64 -9.44
CA SER A 366 9.39 5.29 -10.01
C SER A 366 10.25 4.34 -9.17
N GLN A 367 11.41 4.79 -8.69
CA GLN A 367 12.29 4.01 -7.81
C GLN A 367 11.64 3.69 -6.46
N ILE A 368 10.93 4.64 -5.86
CA ILE A 368 10.20 4.44 -4.60
C ILE A 368 9.10 3.40 -4.79
N LYS A 369 8.30 3.55 -5.85
CA LYS A 369 7.21 2.61 -6.18
C LYS A 369 7.75 1.19 -6.43
N GLU A 370 8.89 1.05 -7.11
CA GLU A 370 9.55 -0.23 -7.32
C GLU A 370 10.01 -0.87 -6.01
N ARG A 371 10.63 -0.09 -5.11
CA ARG A 371 11.04 -0.59 -3.79
C ARG A 371 9.85 -1.05 -2.96
N PHE A 372 8.74 -0.31 -2.97
CA PHE A 372 7.51 -0.74 -2.29
C PHE A 372 6.88 -1.98 -2.92
N ALA A 373 6.98 -2.15 -4.25
CA ALA A 373 6.57 -3.38 -4.92
C ALA A 373 7.42 -4.57 -4.44
N GLN A 374 8.75 -4.44 -4.37
CA GLN A 374 9.64 -5.50 -3.86
C GLN A 374 9.32 -5.88 -2.41
N ILE A 375 9.06 -4.90 -1.54
CA ILE A 375 8.65 -5.15 -0.15
C ILE A 375 7.30 -5.89 -0.09
N SER A 376 6.35 -5.49 -0.94
CA SER A 376 5.03 -6.12 -1.02
C SER A 376 5.14 -7.57 -1.52
N HIS A 377 6.05 -7.83 -2.47
CA HIS A 377 6.38 -9.18 -2.94
C HIS A 377 6.95 -10.05 -1.81
N GLN A 378 8.01 -9.60 -1.14
CA GLN A 378 8.60 -10.33 -0.02
C GLN A 378 7.58 -10.62 1.09
N ARG A 379 6.68 -9.66 1.37
CA ARG A 379 5.60 -9.87 2.33
C ARG A 379 4.61 -10.95 1.88
N ARG A 380 4.16 -10.90 0.63
CA ARG A 380 3.22 -11.89 0.08
C ARG A 380 3.81 -13.29 0.17
N GLU A 381 5.06 -13.46 -0.24
CA GLU A 381 5.77 -14.75 -0.16
C GLU A 381 5.90 -15.26 1.28
N MET A 382 6.18 -14.36 2.23
CA MET A 382 6.19 -14.69 3.64
C MET A 382 4.79 -15.09 4.14
N GLU A 383 3.74 -14.39 3.71
CA GLU A 383 2.34 -14.67 4.08
C GLU A 383 1.86 -16.01 3.52
N LYS A 384 2.23 -16.40 2.29
CA LYS A 384 1.93 -17.71 1.70
C LYS A 384 2.48 -18.87 2.53
N VAL A 385 3.76 -18.79 2.91
CA VAL A 385 4.40 -19.79 3.78
C VAL A 385 3.69 -19.88 5.14
N MET A 386 3.14 -18.76 5.60
CA MET A 386 2.51 -18.66 6.90
C MET A 386 1.00 -18.94 6.89
N SER A 387 0.27 -18.98 5.77
CA SER A 387 -1.20 -18.88 5.85
C SER A 387 -2.02 -20.02 5.25
N ARG A 388 -2.89 -20.63 6.07
CA ARG A 388 -4.18 -21.26 5.72
C ARG A 388 -5.24 -20.72 6.66
N GLU A 389 -6.43 -20.41 6.13
CA GLU A 389 -7.49 -19.67 6.81
C GLU A 389 -7.76 -20.11 8.25
N SER A 390 -8.06 -19.14 9.11
CA SER A 390 -8.88 -19.40 10.27
C SER A 390 -10.31 -19.69 9.81
N GLU A 391 -10.91 -20.77 10.31
CA GLU A 391 -12.33 -21.08 10.07
C GLU A 391 -13.23 -19.84 10.21
N LYS A 392 -14.31 -19.79 9.41
CA LYS A 392 -15.35 -18.75 9.42
C LYS A 392 -15.67 -18.26 10.85
N GLY A 393 -15.72 -16.93 11.02
CA GLY A 393 -16.13 -16.30 12.28
C GLY A 393 -15.03 -16.14 13.35
N LEU A 394 -13.75 -16.30 12.99
CA LEU A 394 -12.60 -16.00 13.83
C LEU A 394 -12.00 -14.63 13.50
N SER A 395 -12.78 -13.55 13.64
CA SER A 395 -12.24 -12.19 13.62
C SER A 395 -11.74 -11.80 15.02
N THR A 396 -10.61 -11.08 15.08
CA THR A 396 -10.16 -10.54 16.36
C THR A 396 -11.13 -9.47 16.85
N PRO A 397 -11.56 -9.52 18.12
CA PRO A 397 -12.46 -8.52 18.67
C PRO A 397 -11.81 -7.12 18.63
N VAL A 398 -12.56 -6.12 18.19
CA VAL A 398 -12.14 -4.71 18.28
C VAL A 398 -12.70 -4.14 19.58
N LEU A 399 -11.86 -4.06 20.60
CA LEU A 399 -12.25 -3.56 21.93
C LEU A 399 -11.89 -2.09 22.15
N GLY A 400 -10.95 -1.56 21.37
CA GLY A 400 -10.54 -0.18 21.43
C GLY A 400 -11.47 0.74 20.67
N HIS A 401 -11.47 2.01 21.07
CA HIS A 401 -12.19 3.08 20.40
C HIS A 401 -11.23 4.22 20.11
N ARG A 402 -11.43 4.91 18.98
CA ARG A 402 -10.63 6.09 18.66
C ARG A 402 -10.88 7.14 19.74
N GLN A 403 -9.83 7.54 20.43
CA GLN A 403 -9.85 8.58 21.45
C GLN A 403 -8.97 9.75 21.03
N GLU A 404 -9.33 10.95 21.48
CA GLU A 404 -8.44 12.10 21.37
C GLU A 404 -7.38 12.00 22.47
N TYR A 405 -6.12 11.93 22.06
CA TYR A 405 -4.98 11.98 22.96
C TYR A 405 -4.22 13.28 22.73
N THR A 406 -3.80 13.92 23.81
CA THR A 406 -2.89 15.06 23.72
C THR A 406 -1.60 14.61 23.04
N LEU A 407 -1.29 15.24 21.91
CA LEU A 407 -0.03 15.01 21.20
C LEU A 407 1.12 15.66 21.97
N LEU A 408 2.07 14.85 22.42
CA LEU A 408 3.28 15.34 23.08
C LEU A 408 4.15 16.13 22.09
N GLU A 409 4.81 17.18 22.57
CA GLU A 409 5.61 18.05 21.70
C GLU A 409 6.78 17.32 21.02
N GLU A 410 7.52 16.49 21.77
CA GLU A 410 8.57 15.66 21.19
C GLU A 410 8.01 14.70 20.12
N THR A 411 6.82 14.16 20.35
CA THR A 411 6.15 13.27 19.39
C THR A 411 5.71 14.02 18.15
N ARG A 412 5.17 15.24 18.28
CA ARG A 412 4.86 16.12 17.15
C ARG A 412 6.10 16.34 16.28
N ILE A 413 7.20 16.75 16.89
CA ILE A 413 8.47 16.99 16.19
C ILE A 413 8.95 15.74 15.46
N ASN A 414 8.91 14.57 16.12
CA ASN A 414 9.31 13.30 15.50
C ASN A 414 8.38 12.89 14.34
N LEU A 415 7.07 13.07 14.48
CA LEU A 415 6.09 12.76 13.44
C LEU A 415 6.24 13.69 12.23
N GLU A 416 6.36 15.00 12.44
CA GLU A 416 6.56 16.00 11.38
C GLU A 416 7.86 15.75 10.61
N ASN A 417 8.97 15.55 11.34
CA ASN A 417 10.28 15.29 10.75
C ASN A 417 10.35 14.00 9.93
N ASN A 418 9.40 13.08 10.12
CA ASN A 418 9.33 11.82 9.39
C ASN A 418 8.08 11.71 8.50
N GLY A 419 7.29 12.77 8.33
CA GLY A 419 6.09 12.76 7.48
C GLY A 419 4.98 11.82 7.96
N LEU A 420 4.93 11.52 9.26
CA LEU A 420 4.00 10.57 9.89
C LEU A 420 2.85 11.24 10.66
N LEU A 421 2.81 12.57 10.75
CA LEU A 421 1.80 13.29 11.53
C LEU A 421 0.38 12.94 11.10
N HIS A 422 0.11 12.96 9.79
CA HIS A 422 -1.22 12.61 9.27
C HIS A 422 -1.60 11.14 9.50
N LEU A 423 -0.62 10.25 9.61
CA LEU A 423 -0.87 8.84 9.94
C LEU A 423 -1.29 8.71 11.42
N PHE A 424 -0.67 9.49 12.31
CA PHE A 424 -1.09 9.60 13.71
C PHE A 424 -2.51 10.17 13.83
N ASP A 425 -2.88 11.17 13.02
CA ASP A 425 -4.21 11.78 13.06
C ASP A 425 -5.33 10.77 12.74
N LEU A 426 -5.05 9.74 11.93
CA LEU A 426 -6.03 8.67 11.65
C LEU A 426 -6.39 7.87 12.91
N TRP A 427 -5.42 7.60 13.78
CA TRP A 427 -5.62 6.90 15.05
C TRP A 427 -4.59 7.39 16.10
N PRO A 428 -4.92 8.44 16.86
CA PRO A 428 -4.02 8.98 17.88
C PRO A 428 -3.62 7.93 18.91
N LEU A 429 -2.42 8.05 19.47
CA LEU A 429 -1.88 7.09 20.43
C LEU A 429 -1.93 7.59 21.88
N PRO A 430 -2.14 6.70 22.87
CA PRO A 430 -1.97 7.02 24.28
C PRO A 430 -0.56 7.53 24.62
N ARG A 431 -0.44 8.29 25.71
CA ARG A 431 0.82 8.89 26.16
C ARG A 431 1.99 7.89 26.23
N ILE A 432 1.78 6.70 26.80
CA ILE A 432 2.86 5.70 26.95
C ILE A 432 3.34 5.22 25.58
N SER A 433 2.42 4.95 24.65
CA SER A 433 2.75 4.56 23.26
C SER A 433 3.49 5.69 22.52
N GLN A 434 3.16 6.96 22.77
CA GLN A 434 3.89 8.11 22.22
C GLN A 434 5.34 8.19 22.75
N LEU A 435 5.54 7.98 24.06
CA LEU A 435 6.90 7.94 24.65
C LEU A 435 7.73 6.79 24.05
N LEU A 436 7.10 5.63 23.87
CA LEU A 436 7.71 4.46 23.24
C LEU A 436 8.12 4.75 21.79
N PHE A 437 7.26 5.41 21.02
CA PHE A 437 7.57 5.86 19.66
C PHE A 437 8.77 6.81 19.63
N ASN A 438 8.84 7.79 20.53
CA ASN A 438 9.98 8.71 20.62
C ASN A 438 11.29 7.99 20.91
N GLN A 439 11.29 7.00 21.80
CA GLN A 439 12.49 6.18 22.07
C GLN A 439 12.97 5.45 20.82
N VAL A 440 12.06 4.90 20.02
CA VAL A 440 12.43 4.27 18.74
C VAL A 440 12.98 5.30 17.74
N CYS A 441 12.43 6.51 17.71
CA CYS A 441 12.94 7.59 16.86
C CYS A 441 14.39 7.98 17.17
N GLN A 442 14.83 7.85 18.43
CA GLN A 442 16.21 8.15 18.85
C GLN A 442 17.25 7.20 18.21
N LEU A 443 16.83 5.99 17.80
CA LEU A 443 17.70 5.02 17.11
C LEU A 443 18.24 5.55 15.77
N LYS A 444 17.60 6.59 15.19
CA LYS A 444 18.08 7.26 13.98
C LYS A 444 19.51 7.79 14.10
N ASN A 445 19.92 8.19 15.31
CA ASN A 445 21.27 8.71 15.53
C ASN A 445 22.34 7.62 15.55
N MET A 446 21.93 6.35 15.53
CA MET A 446 22.78 5.18 15.67
C MET A 446 22.93 4.39 14.37
N ILE A 447 22.18 4.73 13.33
CA ILE A 447 22.30 4.12 12.01
C ILE A 447 23.29 4.90 11.14
N PRO A 448 23.98 4.24 10.19
CA PRO A 448 24.75 4.92 9.16
C PRO A 448 23.90 5.98 8.43
N LYS A 449 24.53 7.11 8.08
CA LYS A 449 23.87 8.27 7.45
C LYS A 449 23.61 8.10 5.94
N ASP A 450 23.71 6.90 5.41
CA ASP A 450 23.43 6.67 4.00
C ASP A 450 21.92 6.63 3.72
N ILE A 451 21.60 6.75 2.44
CA ILE A 451 20.23 6.81 1.94
C ILE A 451 19.47 5.52 2.25
N GLU A 452 20.08 4.35 2.05
CA GLU A 452 19.39 3.07 2.18
C GLU A 452 18.97 2.77 3.61
N TYR A 453 19.86 3.05 4.57
CA TYR A 453 19.58 2.90 6.00
C TYR A 453 18.56 3.94 6.47
N THR A 454 18.64 5.18 5.96
CA THR A 454 17.63 6.22 6.27
C THR A 454 16.24 5.81 5.77
N LEU A 455 16.13 5.28 4.55
CA LEU A 455 14.87 4.78 4.00
C LEU A 455 14.35 3.56 4.76
N GLY A 456 15.25 2.63 5.12
CA GLY A 456 14.90 1.47 5.94
C GLY A 456 14.36 1.87 7.31
N PHE A 457 14.98 2.88 7.93
CA PHE A 457 14.54 3.42 9.21
C PHE A 457 13.19 4.13 9.13
N LEU A 458 12.94 4.92 8.07
CA LEU A 458 11.64 5.57 7.86
C LEU A 458 10.51 4.53 7.75
N LEU A 459 10.73 3.46 6.99
CA LEU A 459 9.78 2.37 6.86
C LEU A 459 9.57 1.64 8.19
N TYR A 460 10.64 1.46 8.97
CA TYR A 460 10.57 0.86 10.30
C TYR A 460 9.67 1.65 11.25
N ILE A 461 9.89 2.97 11.38
CA ILE A 461 9.09 3.80 12.29
C ILE A 461 7.64 3.96 11.83
N GLU A 462 7.39 3.97 10.51
CA GLU A 462 6.03 3.93 9.95
C GLU A 462 5.31 2.64 10.39
N LYS A 463 5.95 1.48 10.22
CA LYS A 463 5.39 0.19 10.60
C LYS A 463 5.21 0.04 12.10
N PHE A 464 6.10 0.65 12.87
CA PHE A 464 6.00 0.69 14.32
C PHE A 464 4.81 1.54 14.78
N LEU A 465 4.59 2.71 14.16
CA LEU A 465 3.43 3.55 14.44
C LEU A 465 2.12 2.79 14.14
N GLU A 466 2.00 2.19 12.95
CA GLU A 466 0.85 1.35 12.60
C GLU A 466 0.65 0.17 13.57
N PHE A 467 1.71 -0.39 14.13
CA PHE A 467 1.61 -1.43 15.15
C PHE A 467 1.01 -0.91 16.45
N LEU A 468 1.49 0.22 16.96
CA LEU A 468 0.95 0.85 18.16
C LEU A 468 -0.53 1.24 17.99
N MET A 469 -0.91 1.76 16.82
CA MET A 469 -2.30 2.10 16.50
C MET A 469 -3.21 0.85 16.52
N ARG A 470 -2.69 -0.29 16.06
CA ARG A 470 -3.43 -1.56 16.08
C ARG A 470 -3.60 -2.12 17.49
N LEU A 471 -2.56 -2.06 18.32
CA LEU A 471 -2.66 -2.49 19.72
C LEU A 471 -3.77 -1.71 20.43
N ASP A 472 -3.75 -0.39 20.30
CA ASP A 472 -4.76 0.48 20.89
C ASP A 472 -6.17 0.18 20.36
N ARG A 473 -6.34 -0.01 19.04
CA ARG A 473 -7.60 -0.44 18.43
C ARG A 473 -8.12 -1.77 18.96
N LEU A 474 -7.24 -2.71 19.31
CA LEU A 474 -7.63 -3.99 19.92
C LEU A 474 -7.88 -3.88 21.43
N GLY A 475 -7.70 -2.70 22.03
CA GLY A 475 -7.77 -2.50 23.48
C GLY A 475 -6.54 -3.01 24.24
N ILE A 476 -5.48 -3.42 23.53
CA ILE A 476 -4.22 -3.86 24.11
C ILE A 476 -3.44 -2.64 24.59
N LYS A 477 -3.11 -2.59 25.88
CA LYS A 477 -2.43 -1.45 26.48
C LYS A 477 -0.93 -1.67 26.54
N VAL A 478 -0.18 -0.63 26.18
CA VAL A 478 1.26 -0.55 26.47
C VAL A 478 1.43 -0.15 27.93
N VAL A 479 2.12 -0.99 28.70
CA VAL A 479 2.30 -0.80 30.15
C VAL A 479 3.72 -0.37 30.46
N GLN A 480 3.85 0.57 31.39
CA GLN A 480 5.14 0.94 31.96
C GLN A 480 5.38 0.11 33.23
N HIS A 481 6.56 -0.49 33.36
CA HIS A 481 6.93 -1.17 34.61
C HIS A 481 7.36 -0.13 35.65
N GLU A 482 7.04 -0.36 36.93
CA GLU A 482 7.36 0.57 38.02
C GLU A 482 8.86 0.91 38.13
N THR A 483 9.73 -0.04 37.74
CA THR A 483 11.19 0.09 37.79
C THR A 483 11.85 0.34 36.43
N LEU A 484 11.09 0.36 35.32
CA LEU A 484 11.63 0.59 33.97
C LEU A 484 10.95 1.79 33.31
N ASN A 485 11.75 2.81 33.03
CA ASN A 485 11.32 3.97 32.27
C ASN A 485 11.47 3.79 30.74
N THR A 486 11.96 2.63 30.27
CA THR A 486 12.42 2.46 28.88
C THR A 486 12.05 1.12 28.26
N LEU A 487 12.10 1.05 26.93
CA LEU A 487 12.27 -0.17 26.15
C LEU A 487 13.29 -1.12 26.81
N LEU A 488 12.93 -2.40 26.89
CA LEU A 488 13.82 -3.50 27.23
C LEU A 488 14.73 -3.75 26.02
N THR A 489 15.94 -3.21 26.04
CA THR A 489 16.86 -3.26 24.89
C THR A 489 18.00 -4.26 25.06
N ASN A 490 18.21 -4.79 26.28
CA ASN A 490 19.23 -5.80 26.51
C ASN A 490 18.74 -6.97 27.38
N ALA A 491 19.28 -8.16 27.11
CA ALA A 491 18.95 -9.40 27.80
C ALA A 491 19.31 -9.37 29.29
N TYR A 492 20.32 -8.57 29.66
CA TYR A 492 20.77 -8.42 31.04
C TYR A 492 19.73 -7.72 31.93
N GLN A 493 19.09 -6.65 31.45
CA GLN A 493 17.98 -5.97 32.12
C GLN A 493 16.82 -6.94 32.39
N ILE A 494 16.49 -7.73 31.37
CA ILE A 494 15.42 -8.72 31.42
C ILE A 494 15.72 -9.81 32.46
N HIS A 495 16.95 -10.34 32.46
CA HIS A 495 17.38 -11.42 33.36
C HIS A 495 17.57 -10.93 34.81
N THR A 496 18.21 -9.78 35.01
CA THR A 496 18.56 -9.24 36.34
C THR A 496 17.33 -8.82 37.13
N LEU A 497 16.27 -8.39 36.44
CA LEU A 497 15.05 -7.91 37.08
C LEU A 497 14.01 -9.02 37.32
N HIS A 498 14.30 -10.27 36.91
CA HIS A 498 13.36 -11.41 37.00
C HIS A 498 11.93 -11.07 36.51
N LEU A 499 11.83 -10.18 35.51
CA LEU A 499 10.56 -9.62 35.06
C LEU A 499 9.72 -10.62 34.29
N LEU A 500 10.39 -11.60 33.66
CA LEU A 500 9.74 -12.53 32.79
C LEU A 500 9.02 -13.61 33.57
N LYS A 501 7.72 -13.73 33.32
CA LYS A 501 6.88 -14.80 33.84
C LYS A 501 6.28 -15.56 32.66
N GLU A 502 6.04 -16.84 32.87
CA GLU A 502 5.21 -17.64 31.97
C GLU A 502 3.83 -16.99 31.85
N GLY A 503 3.28 -16.96 30.63
CA GLY A 503 2.02 -16.31 30.29
C GLY A 503 2.11 -14.80 30.07
N MET A 504 3.29 -14.18 30.24
CA MET A 504 3.45 -12.74 30.00
C MET A 504 3.50 -12.40 28.51
N TYR A 505 2.85 -11.31 28.13
CA TYR A 505 2.87 -10.77 26.77
C TYR A 505 3.83 -9.58 26.65
N LEU A 506 4.65 -9.61 25.59
CA LEU A 506 5.59 -8.56 25.23
C LEU A 506 5.32 -8.06 23.83
N GLY A 507 5.40 -6.74 23.64
CA GLY A 507 5.53 -6.14 22.32
C GLY A 507 6.99 -6.11 21.91
N SER A 508 7.28 -6.44 20.66
CA SER A 508 8.57 -6.24 20.03
C SER A 508 8.49 -5.11 19.02
N THR A 509 9.46 -4.21 19.05
CA THR A 509 9.60 -3.21 18.00
C THR A 509 9.95 -3.85 16.65
N GLY A 510 10.46 -5.08 16.61
CA GLY A 510 10.90 -5.76 15.39
C GLY A 510 12.38 -5.52 15.07
N TYR A 511 12.88 -6.14 14.00
CA TYR A 511 14.29 -6.08 13.61
C TYR A 511 14.42 -5.61 12.16
N TRP A 512 15.12 -4.51 11.93
CA TRP A 512 15.12 -3.82 10.64
C TRP A 512 16.54 -3.62 10.09
N ARG A 513 17.29 -4.72 9.91
CA ARG A 513 18.51 -4.73 9.09
C ARG A 513 18.31 -5.60 7.84
N THR A 514 18.65 -5.04 6.68
CA THR A 514 18.67 -5.76 5.40
C THR A 514 19.69 -6.92 5.47
N PRO A 515 19.36 -8.12 4.96
CA PRO A 515 18.14 -8.51 4.25
C PRO A 515 17.01 -9.09 5.14
N ASN A 516 17.21 -9.18 6.47
CA ASN A 516 16.34 -9.95 7.35
C ASN A 516 15.33 -9.08 8.13
N GLN A 517 14.56 -8.23 7.44
CA GLN A 517 13.57 -7.38 8.08
C GLN A 517 12.47 -8.21 8.76
N ARG A 518 12.15 -7.88 10.02
CA ARG A 518 11.08 -8.49 10.80
C ARG A 518 10.16 -7.40 11.34
N PRO A 519 8.86 -7.49 11.08
CA PRO A 519 7.94 -6.48 11.56
C PRO A 519 7.82 -6.47 13.10
N PRO A 520 7.34 -5.37 13.69
CA PRO A 520 6.89 -5.34 15.08
C PRO A 520 5.87 -6.45 15.35
N SER A 521 5.83 -7.00 16.57
CA SER A 521 4.96 -8.15 16.87
C SER A 521 4.64 -8.29 18.36
N VAL A 522 3.65 -9.13 18.67
CA VAL A 522 3.34 -9.56 20.05
C VAL A 522 3.97 -10.93 20.30
N ILE A 523 4.57 -11.11 21.46
CA ILE A 523 5.25 -12.34 21.90
C ILE A 523 4.61 -12.80 23.19
N CYS A 524 4.32 -14.10 23.30
CA CYS A 524 3.89 -14.78 24.52
C CYS A 524 5.05 -15.60 25.07
N ILE A 525 5.35 -15.43 26.36
CA ILE A 525 6.39 -16.20 27.03
C ILE A 525 5.79 -17.48 27.58
N THR A 526 6.25 -18.64 27.10
CA THR A 526 5.87 -19.95 27.66
C THR A 526 6.98 -20.56 28.52
N ASN A 527 8.22 -20.08 28.40
CA ASN A 527 9.31 -20.47 29.28
C ASN A 527 10.21 -19.26 29.59
N PRO A 528 10.13 -18.66 30.81
CA PRO A 528 10.88 -17.46 31.15
C PRO A 528 12.40 -17.68 31.26
N GLY A 529 12.88 -18.92 31.49
CA GLY A 529 14.31 -19.24 31.52
C GLY A 529 14.98 -19.25 30.14
N ALA A 530 14.20 -19.12 29.06
CA ALA A 530 14.62 -19.45 27.70
C ALA A 530 15.10 -18.25 26.85
N LEU A 531 15.17 -17.04 27.40
CA LEU A 531 15.30 -15.80 26.60
C LEU A 531 16.73 -15.35 26.24
N GLY A 532 17.77 -15.99 26.79
CA GLY A 532 19.18 -15.63 26.53
C GLY A 532 19.62 -15.76 25.06
N ASN A 533 19.05 -16.71 24.31
CA ASN A 533 19.48 -17.04 22.93
C ASN A 533 18.75 -16.27 21.82
N CYS A 534 17.58 -15.69 22.11
CA CYS A 534 16.74 -15.06 21.09
C CYS A 534 17.10 -13.59 20.83
N LEU A 535 17.80 -12.97 21.78
CA LEU A 535 18.18 -11.56 21.75
C LEU A 535 19.57 -11.31 21.14
N ASN A 536 20.42 -12.35 21.04
CA ASN A 536 21.86 -12.21 20.72
C ASN A 536 22.26 -12.69 19.32
N LEU A 537 21.34 -13.29 18.56
CA LEU A 537 21.55 -13.62 17.14
C LEU A 537 20.49 -12.90 16.31
N PRO A 538 20.70 -12.65 14.99
CA PRO A 538 19.65 -12.23 14.07
C PRO A 538 18.60 -13.35 13.95
N LEU A 539 17.82 -13.55 15.01
CA LEU A 539 16.63 -14.36 15.16
C LEU A 539 16.70 -15.76 14.49
N ARG A 540 17.90 -16.34 14.38
CA ARG A 540 18.14 -17.65 13.72
C ARG A 540 17.54 -18.81 14.52
N HIS A 541 17.52 -18.74 15.85
CA HIS A 541 16.93 -19.77 16.71
C HIS A 541 15.42 -19.61 16.93
N ILE A 542 14.88 -18.41 16.70
CA ILE A 542 13.44 -18.15 16.69
C ILE A 542 12.74 -18.92 15.56
N ASN A 543 13.44 -19.22 14.46
CA ASN A 543 12.89 -20.01 13.35
C ASN A 543 12.62 -21.49 13.71
N PHE A 544 13.18 -22.00 14.81
CA PHE A 544 13.13 -23.44 15.14
C PHE A 544 12.15 -23.78 16.26
N ARG A 545 11.79 -22.81 17.10
CA ARG A 545 10.96 -23.07 18.29
C ARG A 545 9.96 -21.97 18.62
N VAL A 546 9.92 -20.88 17.84
CA VAL A 546 8.65 -20.17 17.74
C VAL A 546 7.71 -21.09 17.01
N PHE A 547 6.60 -21.41 17.66
CA PHE A 547 5.50 -22.07 16.98
C PHE A 547 5.22 -21.28 15.71
N LEU A 548 5.64 -21.84 14.57
CA LEU A 548 5.26 -21.40 13.24
C LEU A 548 3.79 -21.81 12.99
N GLY A 549 2.93 -21.58 13.98
CA GLY A 549 1.54 -21.17 13.84
C GLY A 549 1.57 -19.64 13.80
N THR A 550 2.26 -19.14 12.79
CA THR A 550 1.74 -18.11 11.92
C THR A 550 0.80 -17.15 12.64
N GLY A 551 1.35 -16.04 13.14
CA GLY A 551 0.60 -14.79 13.22
C GLY A 551 0.18 -14.36 11.81
N GLN A 552 -0.64 -15.18 11.12
CA GLN A 552 -1.16 -14.96 9.77
C GLN A 552 -1.80 -13.58 9.69
N PHE A 553 -2.31 -13.15 10.83
CA PHE A 553 -2.79 -11.84 11.12
C PHE A 553 -2.04 -11.39 12.38
N TYR A 554 -1.80 -10.10 12.57
CA TYR A 554 -1.19 -9.51 13.79
C TYR A 554 -2.12 -9.63 15.02
N GLU A 555 -2.72 -10.80 15.16
CA GLU A 555 -3.96 -11.18 15.83
C GLU A 555 -3.77 -12.53 16.55
N SER A 556 -2.54 -13.06 16.57
CA SER A 556 -2.11 -14.04 17.55
C SER A 556 -0.62 -13.79 17.87
N PRO A 557 -0.19 -14.03 19.11
CA PRO A 557 1.17 -13.74 19.55
C PRO A 557 2.11 -14.89 19.17
N PHE A 558 3.37 -14.55 18.89
CA PHE A 558 4.42 -15.54 18.72
C PHE A 558 4.68 -16.24 20.06
N ILE A 559 4.57 -17.56 20.09
CA ILE A 559 4.95 -18.35 21.26
C ILE A 559 6.46 -18.55 21.23
N LEU A 560 7.17 -18.11 22.26
CA LEU A 560 8.62 -18.31 22.35
C LEU A 560 8.94 -19.52 23.23
N ASP A 561 9.26 -20.65 22.59
CA ASP A 561 9.90 -21.80 23.25
C ASP A 561 11.39 -21.83 22.84
N SER A 562 12.30 -22.19 23.75
CA SER A 562 13.74 -22.17 23.49
C SER A 562 14.45 -23.11 24.48
N THR A 563 15.39 -23.93 23.99
CA THR A 563 16.28 -24.70 24.87
C THR A 563 17.43 -23.84 25.36
N GLU A 564 17.87 -24.11 26.58
CA GLU A 564 19.10 -23.55 27.13
C GLU A 564 20.31 -23.80 26.20
N ARG A 565 21.14 -22.77 26.05
CA ARG A 565 22.57 -22.96 25.77
C ARG A 565 23.33 -22.13 26.80
N TYR A 566 24.01 -22.81 27.70
CA TYR A 566 25.15 -22.23 28.41
C TYR A 566 26.31 -22.13 27.41
N GLY A 567 26.89 -20.94 27.25
CA GLY A 567 28.03 -20.73 26.36
C GLY A 567 28.61 -19.32 26.43
N THR A 568 29.84 -19.25 26.90
CA THR A 568 30.77 -18.12 27.13
C THR A 568 31.18 -17.32 25.86
N MET A 569 30.26 -17.03 24.93
CA MET A 569 30.60 -16.39 23.65
C MET A 569 30.19 -14.91 23.52
N ASP A 570 29.59 -14.30 24.54
CA ASP A 570 29.06 -12.93 24.47
C ASP A 570 29.98 -11.84 25.09
N GLU A 571 31.20 -12.16 25.51
CA GLU A 571 32.12 -11.15 26.11
C GLU A 571 33.08 -10.50 25.10
N LEU A 572 33.14 -10.96 23.84
CA LEU A 572 34.14 -10.48 22.86
C LEU A 572 33.62 -9.42 21.88
N GLY A 573 32.30 -9.27 21.76
CA GLY A 573 31.68 -8.19 20.99
C GLY A 573 31.39 -7.03 21.91
N GLY A 574 32.19 -5.97 21.87
CA GLY A 574 32.01 -4.79 22.70
C GLY A 574 30.59 -4.16 22.62
N PRO A 575 30.29 -3.15 23.47
CA PRO A 575 28.98 -2.50 23.57
C PRO A 575 28.37 -2.05 22.24
N GLU A 576 29.18 -1.90 21.20
CA GLU A 576 28.76 -1.58 19.84
C GLU A 576 27.91 -2.67 19.15
N GLN A 577 28.05 -3.95 19.50
CA GLN A 577 27.22 -5.05 18.97
C GLN A 577 25.84 -5.16 19.64
N LEU A 578 25.61 -4.47 20.77
CA LEU A 578 24.33 -4.44 21.49
C LEU A 578 23.29 -3.48 20.86
N PHE A 579 23.70 -2.59 19.95
CA PHE A 579 22.90 -1.44 19.49
C PHE A 579 21.86 -1.71 18.39
N MET A 580 21.67 -2.95 17.93
CA MET A 580 20.65 -3.29 16.91
C MET A 580 19.79 -4.49 17.32
N ARG A 581 19.40 -4.54 18.58
CA ARG A 581 18.50 -5.57 19.12
C ARG A 581 17.07 -5.04 19.19
N PRO A 582 16.04 -5.82 18.81
CA PRO A 582 14.64 -5.40 18.93
C PRO A 582 14.36 -4.93 20.36
N GLY A 583 13.77 -3.75 20.51
CA GLY A 583 13.29 -3.29 21.81
C GLY A 583 12.04 -4.08 22.20
N LEU A 584 11.96 -4.53 23.45
CA LEU A 584 10.76 -5.16 24.00
C LEU A 584 10.03 -4.19 24.93
N PHE A 585 8.72 -4.31 25.03
CA PHE A 585 7.89 -3.52 25.93
C PHE A 585 6.73 -4.36 26.48
N LEU A 586 6.21 -3.98 27.64
CA LEU A 586 5.15 -4.74 28.31
C LEU A 586 3.79 -4.43 27.70
N LEU A 587 2.97 -5.47 27.59
CA LEU A 587 1.60 -5.38 27.12
C LEU A 587 0.65 -5.93 28.17
N ASP A 588 -0.48 -5.25 28.34
CA ASP A 588 -1.66 -5.77 29.01
C ASP A 588 -2.69 -6.14 27.94
N ILE A 589 -3.01 -7.43 27.87
CA ILE A 589 -3.89 -8.02 26.87
C ILE A 589 -5.26 -8.24 27.51
N PRO A 590 -6.34 -7.63 26.98
CA PRO A 590 -7.69 -7.90 27.46
C PRO A 590 -8.04 -9.39 27.35
N ARG A 591 -8.84 -9.87 28.30
CA ARG A 591 -9.20 -11.28 28.39
C ARG A 591 -9.87 -11.80 27.10
N GLU A 592 -10.74 -11.02 26.45
CA GLU A 592 -11.37 -11.47 25.21
C GLU A 592 -10.35 -11.67 24.07
N ILE A 593 -9.33 -10.79 24.00
CA ILE A 593 -8.23 -10.92 23.03
C ILE A 593 -7.38 -12.15 23.36
N GLU A 594 -7.07 -12.36 24.63
CA GLU A 594 -6.30 -13.53 25.06
C GLU A 594 -7.03 -14.85 24.73
N GLU A 595 -8.32 -14.93 25.02
CA GLU A 595 -9.16 -16.09 24.69
C GLU A 595 -9.23 -16.32 23.17
N HIS A 596 -9.35 -15.24 22.39
CA HIS A 596 -9.28 -15.30 20.94
C HIS A 596 -7.92 -15.84 20.46
N PHE A 597 -6.82 -15.30 20.97
CA PHE A 597 -5.46 -15.71 20.62
C PHE A 597 -5.22 -17.20 20.90
N ARG A 598 -5.64 -17.70 22.08
CA ARG A 598 -5.55 -19.12 22.43
C ARG A 598 -6.38 -20.00 21.51
N LYS A 599 -7.59 -19.55 21.14
CA LYS A 599 -8.47 -20.27 20.20
C LYS A 599 -7.83 -20.37 18.81
N VAL A 600 -7.27 -19.28 18.29
CA VAL A 600 -6.55 -19.24 17.00
C VAL A 600 -5.34 -20.16 17.05
N GLN A 601 -4.48 -20.05 18.07
CA GLN A 601 -3.28 -20.88 18.22
C GLN A 601 -3.62 -22.36 18.28
N THR A 602 -4.57 -22.76 19.14
CA THR A 602 -4.99 -24.17 19.29
C THR A 602 -5.42 -24.78 17.96
N LYS A 603 -6.06 -23.99 17.09
CA LYS A 603 -6.47 -24.44 15.76
C LYS A 603 -5.28 -24.57 14.82
N GLN A 604 -4.40 -23.57 14.77
CA GLN A 604 -3.21 -23.59 13.92
C GLN A 604 -2.32 -24.81 14.21
N LEU A 605 -2.16 -25.17 15.49
CA LEU A 605 -1.38 -26.34 15.91
C LEU A 605 -1.92 -27.68 15.38
N LYS A 606 -3.21 -27.75 15.07
CA LYS A 606 -3.88 -28.97 14.58
C LYS A 606 -3.87 -29.07 13.06
N THR A 607 -3.27 -28.12 12.35
CA THR A 607 -3.24 -28.12 10.89
C THR A 607 -2.08 -28.97 10.36
N PRO A 608 -2.28 -29.78 9.30
CA PRO A 608 -1.19 -30.49 8.62
C PRO A 608 -0.09 -29.54 8.10
N HIS A 609 -0.45 -28.29 7.81
CA HIS A 609 0.49 -27.24 7.42
C HIS A 609 1.50 -26.92 8.52
N PHE A 610 1.05 -26.83 9.77
CA PHE A 610 1.92 -26.62 10.91
C PHE A 610 2.92 -27.78 11.06
N GLU A 611 2.46 -29.02 10.93
CA GLU A 611 3.33 -30.21 10.93
C GLU A 611 4.36 -30.15 9.79
N ASN A 612 3.96 -29.77 8.58
CA ASN A 612 4.84 -29.62 7.42
C ASN A 612 5.87 -28.50 7.61
N LEU A 613 5.48 -27.35 8.18
CA LEU A 613 6.39 -26.26 8.50
C LEU A 613 7.44 -26.67 9.54
N VAL A 614 7.01 -27.38 10.59
CA VAL A 614 7.90 -27.96 11.61
C VAL A 614 8.87 -28.93 10.93
N GLN A 615 8.39 -29.86 10.11
CA GLN A 615 9.23 -30.83 9.40
C GLN A 615 10.22 -30.16 8.43
N MET A 616 9.78 -29.17 7.63
CA MET A 616 10.66 -28.43 6.72
C MET A 616 11.77 -27.68 7.47
N ARG A 617 11.46 -27.13 8.65
CA ARG A 617 12.45 -26.44 9.47
C ARG A 617 13.41 -27.42 10.13
N VAL A 618 12.91 -28.51 10.71
CA VAL A 618 13.74 -29.59 11.29
C VAL A 618 14.73 -30.17 10.27
N ARG A 619 14.37 -30.23 8.98
CA ARG A 619 15.27 -30.68 7.89
C ARG A 619 16.32 -29.65 7.44
N LYS A 620 16.13 -28.36 7.74
CA LYS A 620 17.01 -27.24 7.32
C LYS A 620 17.93 -26.73 8.43
N GLY A 621 17.75 -27.17 9.67
CA GLY A 621 18.67 -26.94 10.79
C GLY A 621 19.56 -28.14 11.00
#